data_AF-A0A5N8VVH1-F1
#
_entry.id   AF-A0A5N8VVH1-F1
#
_cell.length_a   1.000
_cell.length_b   1.000
_cell.length_c   1.000
_cell.angle_alpha   90.00
_cell.angle_beta   90.00
_cell.angle_gamma   90.00
#
_symmetry.space_group_name_H-M   'P 1'
#
loop_
_entity.id
_entity.type
_entity.pdbx_description
1 polymer ?
#
loop_
_entity_poly.entity_id
_entity_poly.type
_entity_poly.pdbx_seq_one_letter_code
_entity_poly.pdbx_strand_id
1 'polypeptide(L)'
;MDDPARRKVPAGAVLEVWNFFEDLARGLASAHLLPDQGAVHNGAYDKLFGDECDAWTPEERGAVLELLAAGVELWNTCPVAAGPR
;
A
#
# COMPACT_ATOMS: atom_id res chain seq x y z
N MET A 1 -22.77 -7.80 -18.05
CA MET A 1 -23.07 -7.58 -16.62
C MET A 1 -21.79 -7.98 -15.90
N ASP A 2 -20.93 -7.00 -15.62
CA ASP A 2 -19.67 -7.25 -14.92
C ASP A 2 -19.94 -7.83 -13.54
N ASP A 3 -19.22 -8.90 -13.20
CA ASP A 3 -19.25 -9.51 -11.88
C ASP A 3 -18.76 -8.48 -10.84
N PRO A 4 -19.57 -8.09 -9.85
CA PRO A 4 -19.14 -7.15 -8.81
C PRO A 4 -17.94 -7.66 -8.00
N ALA A 5 -17.63 -8.97 -8.04
CA ALA A 5 -16.41 -9.55 -7.45
C ALA A 5 -15.13 -9.33 -8.29
N ARG A 6 -15.23 -8.76 -9.50
CA ARG A 6 -14.10 -8.53 -10.43
C ARG A 6 -13.77 -7.07 -10.70
N ARG A 7 -14.19 -6.13 -9.84
CA ARG A 7 -13.69 -4.76 -9.96
C ARG A 7 -12.21 -4.76 -9.52
N LYS A 8 -11.31 -4.98 -10.48
CA LYS A 8 -9.86 -4.83 -10.28
C LYS A 8 -9.61 -3.42 -9.79
N VAL A 9 -8.84 -3.30 -8.71
CA VAL A 9 -8.37 -2.00 -8.23
C VAL A 9 -7.37 -1.48 -9.26
N PRO A 10 -7.51 -0.23 -9.76
CA PRO A 10 -6.53 0.35 -10.69
C PRO A 10 -5.14 0.40 -10.05
N ALA A 11 -4.07 0.15 -10.83
CA ALA A 11 -2.70 0.21 -10.33
C ALA A 11 -2.38 1.58 -9.69
N GLY A 12 -2.87 2.67 -10.28
CA GLY A 12 -2.73 4.01 -9.72
C GLY A 12 -3.30 4.15 -8.31
N ALA A 13 -4.43 3.51 -7.99
CA ALA A 13 -5.01 3.56 -6.65
C ALA A 13 -4.16 2.79 -5.64
N VAL A 14 -3.55 1.67 -6.04
CA VAL A 14 -2.61 0.92 -5.18
C VAL A 14 -1.36 1.77 -4.92
N LEU A 15 -0.84 2.45 -5.94
CA LEU A 15 0.32 3.33 -5.84
C LEU A 15 0.05 4.52 -4.91
N GLU A 16 -1.11 5.17 -5.04
CA GLU A 16 -1.52 6.27 -4.16
C GLU A 16 -1.57 5.83 -2.69
N VAL A 17 -2.16 4.67 -2.42
CA VAL A 17 -2.25 4.12 -1.05
C VAL A 17 -0.87 3.75 -0.51
N TRP A 18 0.00 3.13 -1.32
CA TRP A 18 1.38 2.84 -0.95
C TRP A 18 2.11 4.12 -0.52
N ASN A 19 2.16 5.12 -1.40
CA ASN A 19 2.85 6.38 -1.14
C ASN A 19 2.29 7.08 0.11
N PHE A 20 0.97 7.04 0.29
CA PHE A 20 0.32 7.58 1.48
C PHE A 20 0.83 6.93 2.77
N PHE A 21 0.95 5.60 2.81
CA PHE A 21 1.45 4.92 4.01
C PHE A 21 2.91 5.22 4.30
N GLU A 22 3.76 5.34 3.27
CA GLU A 22 5.15 5.76 3.46
C GLU A 22 5.24 7.18 4.03
N ASP A 23 4.44 8.10 3.50
CA ASP A 23 4.38 9.48 3.97
C ASP A 23 3.82 9.56 5.39
N LEU A 24 2.81 8.76 5.72
CA LEU A 24 2.27 8.65 7.07
C LEU A 24 3.33 8.15 8.05
N ALA A 25 4.02 7.05 7.70
CA ALA A 25 5.06 6.48 8.55
C ALA A 25 6.22 7.45 8.75
N ARG A 26 6.61 8.19 7.71
CA ARG A 26 7.63 9.24 7.78
C ARG A 26 7.16 10.41 8.64
N GLY A 27 5.93 10.88 8.44
CA GLY A 27 5.34 12.00 9.19
C GLY A 27 5.20 11.72 10.69
N LEU A 28 4.96 10.46 11.06
CA LEU A 28 4.87 10.01 12.45
C LEU A 28 6.21 9.59 13.06
N ALA A 29 7.32 9.64 12.29
CA ALA A 29 8.61 9.06 12.67
C ALA A 29 8.52 7.55 13.03
N SER A 30 7.56 6.85 12.44
CA SER A 30 7.25 5.43 12.66
C SER A 30 7.59 4.57 11.44
N ALA A 31 8.62 4.95 10.67
CA ALA A 31 9.05 4.22 9.47
C ALA A 31 9.37 2.74 9.75
N HIS A 32 9.79 2.41 10.97
CA HIS A 32 10.05 1.03 11.43
C HIS A 32 8.79 0.15 11.56
N LEU A 33 7.59 0.73 11.45
CA LEU A 33 6.32 -0.02 11.49
C LEU A 33 5.88 -0.51 10.11
N LEU A 34 6.50 -0.01 9.03
CA LEU A 34 6.33 -0.59 7.69
C LEU A 34 7.37 -1.69 7.46
N PRO A 35 7.05 -2.72 6.65
CA PRO A 35 8.02 -3.72 6.24
C PRO A 35 9.21 -3.09 5.51
N ASP A 36 10.36 -3.74 5.62
CA ASP A 36 11.58 -3.30 4.92
C ASP A 36 11.39 -3.41 3.40
N GLN A 37 11.53 -2.27 2.72
CA GLN A 37 11.29 -2.16 1.29
C GLN A 37 12.57 -2.45 0.52
N GLY A 38 12.80 -3.74 0.24
CA GLY A 38 13.92 -4.23 -0.54
C GLY A 38 13.63 -4.36 -2.04
N ALA A 39 14.48 -5.11 -2.75
CA ALA A 39 14.40 -5.29 -4.21
C ALA A 39 13.03 -5.80 -4.72
N VAL A 40 12.34 -6.63 -3.92
CA VAL A 40 10.99 -7.14 -4.25
C VAL A 40 9.96 -6.01 -4.26
N HIS A 41 10.04 -5.08 -3.30
CA HIS A 41 9.16 -3.90 -3.26
C HIS A 41 9.41 -2.98 -4.45
N ASN A 42 10.69 -2.73 -4.79
CA ASN A 42 11.05 -1.91 -5.96
C ASN A 42 10.52 -2.52 -7.26
N GLY A 43 10.65 -3.84 -7.45
CA GLY A 43 10.11 -4.52 -8.63
C GLY A 43 8.59 -4.44 -8.72
N ALA A 44 7.89 -4.57 -7.58
CA ALA A 44 6.44 -4.38 -7.52
C ALA A 44 6.03 -2.93 -7.83
N TYR A 45 6.78 -1.96 -7.32
CA TYR A 45 6.57 -0.52 -7.53
C TYR A 45 6.76 -0.13 -8.99
N ASP A 46 7.82 -0.60 -9.65
CA ASP A 46 8.05 -0.36 -11.08
C ASP A 46 6.89 -0.90 -11.93
N LYS A 47 6.37 -2.08 -11.59
CA LYS A 47 5.20 -2.68 -12.26
C LYS A 47 3.90 -1.92 -12.01
N LEU A 48 3.75 -1.26 -10.85
CA LEU A 48 2.61 -0.35 -10.60
C LEU A 48 2.66 0.85 -11.55
N PHE A 49 3.84 1.41 -11.80
CA PHE A 49 4.01 2.49 -12.77
C PHE A 49 3.70 2.07 -14.21
N GLY A 50 3.98 0.81 -14.56
CA GLY A 50 3.68 0.23 -15.87
C GLY A 50 2.23 -0.24 -16.07
N ASP A 51 1.38 -0.20 -15.04
CA ASP A 51 0.06 -0.87 -15.01
C ASP A 51 0.17 -2.40 -15.28
N GLU A 52 1.29 -3.00 -14.85
CA GLU A 52 1.65 -4.41 -15.07
C GLU A 52 1.37 -5.28 -13.83
N CYS A 53 0.36 -4.95 -13.03
CA CYS A 53 0.03 -5.68 -11.80
C CYS A 53 -0.28 -7.17 -12.03
N ASP A 54 -0.81 -7.52 -13.21
CA ASP A 54 -1.09 -8.92 -13.58
C ASP A 54 0.20 -9.75 -13.77
N ALA A 55 1.37 -9.11 -13.87
CA ALA A 55 2.68 -9.73 -14.04
C ALA A 55 3.48 -9.86 -12.73
N TRP A 56 2.87 -9.59 -11.57
CA TRP A 56 3.54 -9.78 -10.29
C TRP A 56 3.90 -11.23 -10.01
N THR A 57 5.10 -11.43 -9.47
CA THR A 57 5.44 -12.71 -8.85
C THR A 57 4.65 -12.89 -7.54
N PRO A 58 4.50 -14.13 -7.04
CA PRO A 58 3.88 -14.36 -5.74
C PRO A 58 4.53 -13.56 -4.60
N GLU A 59 5.85 -13.38 -4.65
CA GLU A 59 6.63 -12.61 -3.66
C GLU A 59 6.33 -11.12 -3.75
N GLU A 60 6.28 -10.54 -4.95
CA GLU A 60 5.92 -9.13 -5.16
C GLU A 60 4.50 -8.84 -4.67
N ARG A 61 3.56 -9.73 -5.01
CA ARG A 61 2.19 -9.62 -4.52
C ARG A 61 2.13 -9.73 -2.98
N GLY A 62 2.91 -10.63 -2.40
CA GLY A 62 3.03 -10.78 -0.95
C GLY A 62 3.55 -9.51 -0.28
N ALA A 63 4.63 -8.95 -0.82
CA ALA A 63 5.24 -7.71 -0.33
C ALA A 63 4.26 -6.53 -0.37
N VAL A 64 3.54 -6.34 -1.48
CA VAL A 64 2.50 -5.28 -1.59
C VAL A 64 1.42 -5.49 -0.54
N LEU A 65 0.92 -6.71 -0.38
CA LEU A 65 -0.14 -7.00 0.61
C LEU A 65 0.33 -6.77 2.04
N GLU A 66 1.56 -7.15 2.36
CA GLU A 66 2.19 -6.92 3.67
C GLU A 66 2.30 -5.43 3.97
N LEU A 67 2.79 -4.64 3.02
CA LEU A 67 2.89 -3.19 3.14
C LEU A 67 1.52 -2.55 3.37
N LEU A 68 0.52 -2.93 2.56
CA LEU A 68 -0.83 -2.38 2.70
C LEU A 68 -1.45 -2.74 4.05
N ALA A 69 -1.26 -3.97 4.54
CA ALA A 69 -1.74 -4.38 5.85
C ALA A 69 -1.05 -3.59 6.97
N ALA A 70 0.28 -3.47 6.94
CA ALA A 70 1.03 -2.69 7.92
C ALA A 70 0.64 -1.21 7.91
N GLY A 71 0.40 -0.64 6.72
CA GLY A 71 -0.08 0.73 6.57
C GLY A 71 -1.47 0.97 7.16
N VAL A 72 -2.40 0.01 6.99
CA VAL A 72 -3.73 0.07 7.62
C VAL A 72 -3.62 0.01 9.15
N GLU A 73 -2.78 -0.89 9.68
CA GLU A 73 -2.53 -0.95 11.13
C GLU A 73 -1.94 0.36 11.66
N LEU A 74 -0.98 0.94 10.94
CA LEU A 74 -0.44 2.25 11.28
C LEU A 74 -1.51 3.35 11.27
N TRP A 75 -2.36 3.38 10.25
CA TRP A 75 -3.47 4.34 10.19
C TRP A 75 -4.42 4.18 11.38
N ASN A 76 -4.73 2.95 11.79
CA ASN A 76 -5.59 2.69 12.95
C ASN A 76 -4.99 3.16 14.28
N THR A 77 -3.66 3.32 14.37
CA THR A 77 -3.00 3.90 15.55
C THR A 77 -3.12 5.42 15.60
N CYS A 78 -3.44 6.07 14.47
CA CYS A 78 -3.60 7.52 14.43
C CYS A 78 -4.86 7.90 15.21
N PRO A 79 -4.76 8.81 16.19
CA PRO A 79 -5.93 9.26 16.90
C PRO A 79 -6.87 9.93 15.89
N VAL A 80 -8.11 9.43 15.79
CA VAL A 80 -9.18 10.17 15.13
C VAL A 80 -9.29 11.49 15.89
N ALA A 81 -8.90 12.58 15.24
CA ALA A 81 -9.14 13.91 15.77
C ALA A 81 -10.67 14.06 15.92
N ALA A 82 -11.19 13.77 17.11
CA ALA A 82 -12.53 14.17 17.48
C ALA A 82 -12.53 15.68 17.35
N GLY A 83 -13.19 16.20 16.31
CA GLY A 83 -13.29 17.64 16.09
C GLY A 83 -13.76 18.34 17.36
N PRO A 84 -13.37 19.60 17.59
CA PRO A 84 -13.87 20.36 18.73
C PRO A 84 -15.41 20.35 18.65
N ARG A 85 -16.04 19.78 19.68
CA ARG A 85 -17.49 19.78 19.87
C ARG A 85 -18.04 21.20 19.96
#